data_AF-A0A9E3Q1L3-F1
#
_entry.id   AF-A0A9E3Q1L3-F1
#
_cell.length_a   1.000
_cell.length_b   1.000
_cell.length_c   1.000
_cell.angle_alpha   90.00
_cell.angle_beta   90.00
_cell.angle_gamma   90.00
#
_symmetry.space_group_name_H-M   'P 1'
#
loop_
_entity.id
_entity.type
_entity.pdbx_description
1 polymer ?
#
loop_
_entity_poly.entity_id
_entity_poly.type
_entity_poly.pdbx_seq_one_letter_code
_entity_poly.pdbx_strand_id
1 'polypeptide(L)'
;MADPGTIDTAQLIRLSGLTDRRLRELAREGWLPAPHNGRYQLVAAIQGLLRYYRERDEKRTVQESYDSITSCAAATGIPSTSIKHAKRSGCGAFRGSRVYLAPLIRWLFETPNRSPVNYEQEKAQHVVLQNAKLKVQLRELKRQLIPVEEVSHLGAELGSAIRKVLTRLHRIAPSLVGHPVEVVEARLKEEEDEVLKQLHTIDERLGQWQRSSSD
;
A
#
# COMPACT_ATOMS: atom_id res chain seq x y z
N MET A 1 -25.99 28.40 -25.17
CA MET A 1 -25.93 29.55 -24.23
C MET A 1 -26.74 29.16 -23.00
N ALA A 2 -26.14 29.18 -21.81
CA ALA A 2 -26.83 28.84 -20.58
C ALA A 2 -27.81 29.96 -20.21
N ASP A 3 -29.06 29.61 -19.95
CA ASP A 3 -30.07 30.56 -19.50
C ASP A 3 -29.62 31.15 -18.16
N PRO A 4 -29.47 32.48 -18.03
CA PRO A 4 -28.86 33.12 -16.85
C PRO A 4 -29.65 32.90 -15.53
N GLY A 5 -30.82 32.27 -15.60
CA GLY A 5 -31.66 31.91 -14.45
C GLY A 5 -31.74 30.42 -14.13
N THR A 6 -31.04 29.54 -14.86
CA THR A 6 -31.12 28.08 -14.64
C THR A 6 -29.76 27.44 -14.41
N ILE A 7 -29.72 26.43 -13.54
CA ILE A 7 -28.54 25.63 -13.25
C ILE A 7 -28.76 24.19 -13.69
N ASP A 8 -27.75 23.62 -14.33
CA ASP A 8 -27.78 22.22 -14.71
C ASP A 8 -27.61 21.31 -13.49
N THR A 9 -28.21 20.12 -13.52
CA THR A 9 -28.15 19.14 -12.44
C THR A 9 -26.70 18.78 -12.10
N ALA A 10 -25.83 18.63 -13.11
CA ALA A 10 -24.41 18.33 -12.88
C ALA A 10 -23.66 19.48 -12.19
N GLN A 11 -24.05 20.73 -12.40
CA GLN A 11 -23.48 21.88 -11.69
C GLN A 11 -24.00 21.92 -10.24
N LEU A 12 -25.29 21.66 -10.03
CA LEU A 12 -25.89 21.66 -8.70
C LEU A 12 -25.33 20.53 -7.81
N ILE A 13 -25.05 19.35 -8.37
CA ILE A 13 -24.36 18.24 -7.67
C ILE A 13 -22.97 18.67 -7.20
N ARG A 14 -22.19 19.32 -8.06
CA ARG A 14 -20.84 19.79 -7.71
C ARG A 14 -20.86 20.86 -6.62
N LEU A 15 -21.84 21.77 -6.65
CA LEU A 15 -21.96 22.84 -5.65
C LEU A 15 -22.48 22.35 -4.30
N SER A 16 -23.46 21.45 -4.30
CA SER A 16 -24.09 20.97 -3.06
C SER A 16 -23.36 19.78 -2.43
N GLY A 17 -22.55 19.04 -3.20
CA GLY A 17 -21.99 17.76 -2.78
C GLY A 17 -23.03 16.65 -2.60
N LEU A 18 -24.28 16.88 -3.04
CA LEU A 18 -25.37 15.92 -2.96
C LEU A 18 -25.48 15.11 -4.26
N THR A 19 -25.89 13.85 -4.14
CA THR A 19 -26.16 13.01 -5.32
C THR A 19 -27.42 13.48 -6.05
N ASP A 20 -27.50 13.19 -7.35
CA ASP A 20 -28.67 13.47 -8.18
C ASP A 20 -29.96 12.91 -7.56
N ARG A 21 -29.91 11.65 -7.10
CA ARG A 21 -31.02 11.02 -6.38
C ARG A 21 -31.48 11.88 -5.20
N ARG A 22 -30.55 12.40 -4.39
CA ARG A 22 -30.89 13.21 -3.22
C ARG A 22 -31.49 14.56 -3.60
N LEU A 23 -31.02 15.19 -4.68
CA LEU A 23 -31.62 16.43 -5.20
C LEU A 23 -33.08 16.20 -5.65
N ARG A 24 -33.37 15.06 -6.29
CA ARG A 24 -34.75 14.70 -6.67
C ARG A 24 -35.63 14.33 -5.47
N GLU A 25 -35.07 13.73 -4.43
CA GLU A 25 -35.77 13.51 -3.16
C GLU A 25 -36.11 14.85 -2.50
N LEU A 26 -35.15 15.78 -2.42
CA LEU A 26 -35.36 17.12 -1.87
C LEU A 26 -36.41 17.93 -2.65
N ALA A 27 -36.48 17.78 -3.97
CA ALA A 27 -37.54 18.40 -4.78
C ALA A 27 -38.93 17.81 -4.47
N ARG A 28 -39.02 16.49 -4.23
CA ARG A 28 -40.27 15.82 -3.81
C ARG A 28 -40.69 16.21 -2.40
N GLU A 29 -39.74 16.36 -1.50
CA GLU A 29 -39.93 16.84 -0.13
C GLU A 29 -40.29 18.36 -0.08
N GLY A 30 -40.26 19.07 -1.22
CA GLY A 30 -40.62 20.49 -1.31
C GLY A 30 -39.52 21.47 -0.93
N TRP A 31 -38.29 20.99 -0.72
CA TRP A 31 -37.14 21.86 -0.42
C TRP A 31 -36.65 22.59 -1.65
N LEU A 32 -36.63 21.91 -2.81
CA LEU A 32 -36.15 22.42 -4.09
C LEU A 32 -37.29 22.52 -5.10
N PRO A 33 -37.21 23.44 -6.08
CA PRO A 33 -38.15 23.44 -7.20
C PRO A 33 -38.00 22.16 -8.03
N ALA A 34 -39.10 21.69 -8.63
CA ALA A 34 -39.06 20.55 -9.53
C ALA A 34 -38.19 20.87 -10.76
N PRO A 35 -37.32 19.94 -11.19
CA PRO A 35 -36.48 20.17 -12.36
C PRO A 35 -37.32 20.18 -13.63
N HIS A 36 -37.06 21.15 -14.52
CA HIS A 36 -37.63 21.21 -15.86
C HIS A 36 -36.54 20.86 -16.89
N ASN A 37 -36.74 19.79 -17.67
CA ASN A 37 -35.74 19.28 -18.62
C ASN A 37 -34.34 19.08 -18.01
N GLY A 38 -34.27 18.56 -16.78
CA GLY A 38 -33.01 18.32 -16.08
C GLY A 38 -32.29 19.59 -15.59
N ARG A 39 -32.96 20.75 -15.61
CA ARG A 39 -32.44 22.02 -15.10
C ARG A 39 -33.29 22.52 -13.93
N TYR A 40 -32.63 23.16 -12.98
CA TYR A 40 -33.26 23.80 -11.84
C TYR A 40 -33.21 25.32 -12.01
N GLN A 41 -34.20 26.03 -11.45
CA GLN A 41 -34.10 27.47 -11.35
C GLN A 41 -33.05 27.85 -10.30
N LEU A 42 -32.00 28.56 -10.72
CA LEU A 42 -30.77 28.77 -9.93
C LEU A 42 -31.06 29.36 -8.54
N VAL A 43 -31.77 30.49 -8.50
CA VAL A 43 -32.03 31.23 -7.26
C VAL A 43 -32.88 30.40 -6.30
N ALA A 44 -33.97 29.82 -6.79
CA ALA A 44 -34.87 29.01 -5.97
C ALA A 44 -34.20 27.72 -5.47
N ALA A 45 -33.35 27.09 -6.28
CA ALA A 45 -32.60 25.91 -5.87
C ALA A 45 -31.56 26.22 -4.78
N ILE A 46 -30.81 27.32 -4.92
CA ILE A 46 -29.84 27.75 -3.90
C ILE A 46 -30.55 28.13 -2.60
N GLN A 47 -31.64 28.90 -2.67
CA GLN A 47 -32.43 29.25 -1.48
C GLN A 47 -32.99 28.00 -0.78
N GLY A 48 -33.50 27.05 -1.55
CA GLY A 48 -33.98 25.76 -1.05
C GLY A 48 -32.89 24.95 -0.35
N LEU A 49 -31.69 24.87 -0.94
CA LEU A 49 -30.52 24.22 -0.34
C LEU A 49 -30.11 24.90 0.97
N LEU A 50 -29.97 26.22 0.98
CA LEU A 50 -29.58 26.97 2.18
C LEU A 50 -30.61 26.79 3.30
N ARG A 51 -31.90 26.84 2.98
CA ARG A 51 -32.99 26.57 3.94
C ARG A 51 -32.89 25.15 4.50
N TYR A 52 -32.65 24.16 3.63
CA TYR A 52 -32.47 22.76 4.04
C TYR A 52 -31.27 22.58 4.99
N TYR A 53 -30.11 23.18 4.65
CA TYR A 53 -28.93 23.08 5.51
C TYR A 53 -29.12 23.81 6.83
N ARG A 54 -29.72 25.01 6.81
CA ARG A 54 -29.99 25.77 8.04
C ARG A 54 -30.93 25.01 8.96
N GLU A 55 -32.02 24.46 8.44
CA GLU A 55 -32.96 23.71 9.28
C GLU A 55 -32.37 22.39 9.77
N ARG A 56 -31.50 21.76 8.97
CA ARG A 56 -30.75 20.57 9.39
C ARG A 56 -29.74 20.88 10.50
N ASP A 57 -29.13 22.07 10.47
CA ASP A 57 -28.19 22.54 11.48
C ASP A 57 -28.91 23.02 12.74
N GLU A 58 -30.03 23.73 12.61
CA GLU A 58 -30.90 24.10 13.73
C GLU A 58 -31.49 22.86 14.43
N LYS A 59 -31.81 21.80 13.68
CA LYS A 59 -32.22 20.50 14.25
C LYS A 59 -31.07 19.69 14.85
N ARG A 60 -29.80 20.06 14.60
CA ARG A 60 -28.66 19.52 15.35
C ARG A 60 -28.64 20.17 16.73
N THR A 61 -29.57 19.77 17.59
CA THR A 61 -29.49 20.08 19.01
C THR A 61 -28.28 19.36 19.58
N VAL A 62 -27.24 20.13 19.87
CA VAL A 62 -26.04 19.62 20.52
C VAL A 62 -26.45 19.21 21.93
N GLN A 63 -26.32 17.93 22.25
CA GLN A 63 -26.70 17.39 23.54
C GLN A 63 -25.50 17.46 24.49
N GLU A 64 -25.78 17.66 25.78
CA GLU A 64 -24.74 17.68 26.80
C GLU A 64 -24.06 16.31 26.97
N SER A 65 -24.79 15.22 26.71
CA SER A 65 -24.27 13.86 26.75
C SER A 65 -24.83 13.01 25.61
N TYR A 66 -24.01 12.10 25.11
CA TYR A 66 -24.37 11.13 24.08
C TYR A 66 -24.17 9.71 24.60
N ASP A 67 -25.05 8.78 24.21
CA ASP A 67 -24.99 7.39 24.68
C ASP A 67 -23.83 6.58 24.12
N SER A 68 -23.26 7.04 23.00
CA SER A 68 -22.13 6.40 22.34
C SER A 68 -21.20 7.41 21.66
N ILE A 69 -19.97 6.96 21.41
CA ILE A 69 -18.97 7.70 20.62
C ILE A 69 -19.47 7.97 19.20
N THR A 70 -20.17 7.01 18.58
CA THR A 70 -20.71 7.16 17.23
C THR A 70 -21.77 8.24 17.15
N SER A 71 -22.69 8.27 18.14
CA SER A 71 -23.71 9.32 18.23
C SER A 71 -23.08 10.70 18.45
N CYS A 72 -22.12 10.80 19.37
CA CYS A 72 -21.38 12.04 19.61
C CYS A 72 -20.65 12.54 18.35
N ALA A 73 -19.94 11.65 17.64
CA ALA A 73 -19.23 12.00 16.42
C ALA A 73 -20.17 12.51 15.31
N ALA A 74 -21.32 11.85 15.13
CA ALA A 74 -22.30 12.24 14.11
C ALA A 74 -22.96 13.59 14.43
N ALA A 75 -23.25 13.85 15.70
CA ALA A 75 -23.89 15.09 16.13
C ALA A 75 -22.93 16.28 16.13
N THR A 76 -21.71 16.10 16.64
CA THR A 76 -20.74 17.19 16.86
C THR A 76 -19.81 17.44 15.68
N GLY A 77 -19.70 16.48 14.75
CA GLY A 77 -18.71 16.53 13.67
C GLY A 77 -17.27 16.21 14.11
N ILE A 78 -17.03 15.94 15.38
CA ILE A 78 -15.71 15.51 15.88
C ILE A 78 -15.45 14.09 15.36
N PRO A 79 -14.30 13.82 14.70
CA PRO A 79 -13.99 12.48 14.21
C PRO A 79 -14.02 11.44 15.33
N SER A 80 -14.66 10.30 15.07
CA SER A 80 -14.76 9.20 16.05
C SER A 80 -13.39 8.69 16.53
N THR A 81 -12.35 8.84 15.71
CA THR A 81 -10.95 8.54 16.03
C THR A 81 -10.41 9.46 17.13
N SER A 82 -10.66 10.76 17.02
CA SER A 82 -10.29 11.76 18.02
C SER A 82 -10.96 11.50 19.36
N ILE A 83 -12.26 11.15 19.34
CA ILE A 83 -13.02 10.78 20.55
C ILE A 83 -12.49 9.47 21.17
N LYS A 84 -12.24 8.44 20.35
CA LYS A 84 -11.65 7.16 20.83
C LYS A 84 -10.26 7.35 21.42
N HIS A 85 -9.45 8.20 20.80
CA HIS A 85 -8.15 8.56 21.35
C HIS A 85 -8.32 9.27 22.70
N ALA A 86 -9.24 10.24 22.81
CA ALA A 86 -9.52 10.90 24.09
C ALA A 86 -9.87 9.92 25.21
N LYS A 87 -10.69 8.91 24.90
CA LYS A 87 -11.02 7.83 25.85
C LYS A 87 -9.77 7.03 26.27
N ARG A 88 -8.92 6.64 25.30
CA ARG A 88 -7.68 5.89 25.57
C ARG A 88 -6.66 6.68 26.39
N SER A 89 -6.61 8.00 26.22
CA SER A 89 -5.74 8.90 26.97
C SER A 89 -6.26 9.23 28.38
N GLY A 90 -7.35 8.61 28.83
CA GLY A 90 -7.88 8.81 30.19
C GLY A 90 -8.69 10.09 30.38
N CYS A 91 -9.28 10.65 29.32
CA CYS A 91 -10.14 11.84 29.43
C CYS A 91 -11.33 11.58 30.38
N GLY A 92 -11.56 12.50 31.33
CA GLY A 92 -12.68 12.44 32.30
C GLY A 92 -14.08 12.63 31.70
N ALA A 93 -14.19 12.83 30.37
CA ALA A 93 -15.45 13.01 29.66
C ALA A 93 -16.25 11.72 29.44
N PHE A 94 -15.65 10.55 29.70
CA PHE A 94 -16.27 9.25 29.45
C PHE A 94 -16.78 8.63 30.75
N ARG A 95 -18.06 8.24 30.78
CA ARG A 95 -18.64 7.43 31.86
C ARG A 95 -19.29 6.20 31.23
N GLY A 96 -18.61 5.05 31.30
CA GLY A 96 -19.04 3.83 30.62
C GLY A 96 -19.03 3.97 29.08
N SER A 97 -20.21 3.86 28.46
CA SER A 97 -20.41 4.10 27.02
C SER A 97 -20.69 5.57 26.68
N ARG A 98 -21.13 6.37 27.66
CA ARG A 98 -21.61 7.74 27.45
C ARG A 98 -20.45 8.72 27.32
N VAL A 99 -20.64 9.74 26.48
CA VAL A 99 -19.69 10.81 26.18
C VAL A 99 -20.30 12.15 26.59
N TYR A 100 -19.67 12.86 27.52
CA TYR A 100 -20.09 14.18 27.95
C TYR A 100 -19.34 15.25 27.15
N LEU A 101 -20.08 16.13 26.49
CA LEU A 101 -19.50 16.99 25.46
C LEU A 101 -18.60 18.10 26.04
N ALA A 102 -19.08 18.82 27.05
CA ALA A 102 -18.31 19.91 27.66
C ALA A 102 -16.91 19.49 28.15
N PRO A 103 -16.75 18.41 28.95
CA PRO A 103 -15.42 17.96 29.35
C PRO A 103 -14.59 17.40 28.19
N LEU A 104 -15.22 16.82 27.17
CA LEU A 104 -14.51 16.33 25.98
C LEU A 104 -13.91 17.50 25.19
N ILE A 105 -14.69 18.53 24.92
CA ILE A 105 -14.25 19.75 24.23
C ILE A 105 -13.12 20.40 25.01
N ARG A 106 -13.33 20.63 26.32
CA ARG A 106 -12.31 21.22 27.18
C ARG A 106 -10.98 20.46 27.07
N TRP A 107 -11.01 19.14 27.21
CA TRP A 107 -9.82 18.31 27.10
C TRP A 107 -9.17 18.34 25.70
N LEU A 108 -9.98 18.35 24.63
CA LEU A 108 -9.48 18.42 23.26
C LEU A 108 -8.71 19.72 22.98
N PHE A 109 -9.17 20.85 23.53
CA PHE A 109 -8.56 22.17 23.33
C PHE A 109 -7.47 22.52 24.35
N GLU A 110 -7.49 21.92 25.55
CA GLU A 110 -6.44 22.11 26.55
C GLU A 110 -5.11 21.42 26.19
N THR A 111 -5.11 20.48 25.24
CA THR A 111 -3.89 19.75 24.85
C THR A 111 -3.18 20.47 23.67
N PRO A 112 -2.16 21.33 23.88
CA PRO A 112 -1.80 22.40 22.93
C PRO A 112 -1.01 21.98 21.68
N ASN A 113 -0.89 20.69 21.36
CA ASN A 113 -0.03 20.27 20.24
C ASN A 113 -0.44 18.93 19.64
N ARG A 114 -1.75 18.74 19.42
CA ARG A 114 -2.24 17.59 18.66
C ARG A 114 -2.12 17.91 17.18
N SER A 115 -1.00 17.53 16.56
CA SER A 115 -1.03 17.23 15.14
C SER A 115 -2.17 16.22 14.94
N PRO A 116 -3.17 16.49 14.08
CA PRO A 116 -4.19 15.51 13.78
C PRO A 116 -3.44 14.29 13.29
N VAL A 117 -3.48 13.19 14.05
CA VAL A 117 -2.93 11.90 13.60
C VAL A 117 -3.63 11.62 12.30
N ASN A 118 -2.91 11.82 11.20
CA ASN A 118 -3.49 11.78 9.87
C ASN A 118 -3.66 10.30 9.53
N TYR A 119 -4.79 9.76 9.97
CA TYR A 119 -5.16 8.36 9.79
C TYR A 119 -5.10 7.93 8.33
N GLU A 120 -5.34 8.86 7.40
CA GLU A 120 -5.16 8.61 5.96
C GLU A 120 -3.70 8.37 5.61
N GLN A 121 -2.78 9.11 6.22
CA GLN A 121 -1.33 8.96 6.03
C GLN A 121 -0.81 7.67 6.66
N GLU A 122 -1.24 7.32 7.88
CA GLU A 122 -0.88 6.04 8.50
C GLU A 122 -1.45 4.84 7.73
N LYS A 123 -2.71 4.94 7.26
CA LYS A 123 -3.33 3.90 6.42
C LYS A 123 -2.62 3.77 5.07
N ALA A 124 -2.21 4.88 4.46
CA ALA A 124 -1.43 4.87 3.23
C ALA A 124 -0.08 4.16 3.43
N GLN A 125 0.62 4.43 4.55
CA GLN A 125 1.86 3.72 4.89
C GLN A 125 1.63 2.22 5.08
N HIS A 126 0.56 1.82 5.78
CA HIS A 126 0.23 0.41 5.96
C HIS A 126 -0.06 -0.29 4.61
N VAL A 127 -0.79 0.36 3.71
CA VAL A 127 -1.06 -0.18 2.36
C VAL A 127 0.24 -0.32 1.55
N VAL A 128 1.16 0.63 1.65
CA VAL A 128 2.47 0.55 0.99
C VAL A 128 3.27 -0.65 1.49
N LEU A 129 3.33 -0.86 2.82
CA LEU A 129 4.00 -2.00 3.43
C LEU A 129 3.37 -3.33 3.01
N GLN A 130 2.04 -3.39 2.98
CA GLN A 130 1.32 -4.59 2.54
C GLN A 130 1.58 -4.89 1.06
N ASN A 131 1.59 -3.87 0.20
CA ASN A 131 1.95 -4.01 -1.21
C ASN A 131 3.39 -4.49 -1.39
N ALA A 132 4.33 -4.02 -0.56
CA ALA A 132 5.72 -4.50 -0.60
C ALA A 132 5.81 -5.98 -0.24
N LYS A 133 5.11 -6.43 0.82
CA LYS A 133 5.03 -7.84 1.19
C LYS A 133 4.43 -8.70 0.07
N LEU A 134 3.32 -8.26 -0.52
CA LEU A 134 2.66 -8.97 -1.62
C LEU A 134 3.56 -9.08 -2.86
N LYS A 135 4.38 -8.07 -3.14
CA LYS A 135 5.36 -8.12 -4.24
C LYS A 135 6.43 -9.20 -4.03
N VAL A 136 6.92 -9.38 -2.80
CA VAL A 136 7.88 -10.45 -2.49
C VAL A 136 7.20 -11.81 -2.62
N GLN A 137 6.01 -11.97 -2.05
CA GLN A 137 5.23 -13.21 -2.17
C GLN A 137 4.90 -13.56 -3.62
N LEU A 138 4.58 -12.57 -4.46
CA LEU A 138 4.39 -12.78 -5.89
C LEU A 138 5.67 -13.28 -6.59
N ARG A 139 6.85 -12.81 -6.18
CA ARG A 139 8.13 -13.29 -6.73
C ARG A 139 8.46 -14.70 -6.26
N GLU A 140 8.13 -15.03 -5.00
CA GLU A 140 8.26 -16.39 -4.47
C GLU A 140 7.34 -17.35 -5.24
N LEU A 141 6.06 -17.01 -5.39
CA LEU A 141 5.08 -17.82 -6.12
C LEU A 141 5.41 -17.96 -7.60
N LYS A 142 6.03 -16.94 -8.21
CA LYS A 142 6.53 -17.01 -9.59
C LYS A 142 7.85 -17.78 -9.74
N ARG A 143 8.39 -18.37 -8.65
CA ARG A 143 9.69 -19.05 -8.61
C ARG A 143 10.85 -18.21 -9.15
N GLN A 144 10.77 -16.89 -8.96
CA GLN A 144 11.79 -15.93 -9.44
C GLN A 144 12.89 -15.65 -8.40
N LEU A 145 12.75 -16.22 -7.19
CA LEU A 145 13.69 -16.04 -6.10
C LEU A 145 14.43 -17.35 -5.88
N ILE A 146 15.76 -17.27 -5.95
CA ILE A 146 16.65 -18.40 -5.65
C ILE A 146 17.16 -18.20 -4.21
N PRO A 147 17.10 -19.24 -3.35
CA PRO A 147 17.66 -19.17 -2.01
C PRO A 147 19.14 -18.82 -2.01
N VAL A 148 19.56 -17.99 -1.05
CA VAL A 148 20.96 -17.51 -0.97
C VAL A 148 21.91 -18.67 -0.66
N GLU A 149 21.44 -19.64 0.11
CA GLU A 149 22.15 -20.84 0.49
C GLU A 149 22.50 -21.69 -0.74
N GLU A 150 21.55 -21.84 -1.67
CA GLU A 150 21.75 -22.59 -2.91
C GLU A 150 22.79 -21.92 -3.82
N VAL A 151 22.68 -20.58 -4.01
CA VAL A 151 23.66 -19.81 -4.79
C VAL A 151 25.05 -19.90 -4.18
N SER A 152 25.14 -19.85 -2.85
CA SER A 152 26.41 -19.92 -2.13
C SER A 152 27.07 -21.29 -2.29
N HIS A 153 26.30 -22.37 -2.22
CA HIS A 153 26.81 -23.72 -2.40
C HIS A 153 27.31 -23.97 -3.83
N LEU A 154 26.51 -23.61 -4.83
CA LEU A 154 26.90 -23.70 -6.24
C LEU A 154 28.14 -22.85 -6.55
N GLY A 155 28.19 -21.62 -6.03
CA GLY A 155 29.36 -20.75 -6.18
C GLY A 155 30.62 -21.33 -5.55
N ALA A 156 30.50 -21.99 -4.40
CA ALA A 156 31.62 -22.66 -3.73
C ALA A 156 32.14 -23.87 -4.54
N GLU A 157 31.25 -24.70 -5.09
CA GLU A 157 31.63 -25.82 -5.94
C GLU A 157 32.35 -25.35 -7.21
N LEU A 158 31.78 -24.35 -7.90
CA LEU A 158 32.36 -23.76 -9.10
C LEU A 158 33.73 -23.14 -8.81
N GLY A 159 33.84 -22.35 -7.74
CA GLY A 159 35.09 -21.74 -7.32
C GLY A 159 36.18 -22.76 -6.96
N SER A 160 35.80 -23.85 -6.30
CA SER A 160 36.71 -24.96 -5.98
C SER A 160 37.24 -25.65 -7.24
N ALA A 161 36.38 -25.89 -8.22
CA ALA A 161 36.77 -26.48 -9.50
C ALA A 161 37.74 -25.57 -10.28
N ILE A 162 37.41 -24.29 -10.43
CA ILE A 162 38.28 -23.31 -11.10
C ILE A 162 39.65 -23.26 -10.41
N ARG A 163 39.66 -23.20 -9.07
CA ARG A 163 40.90 -23.19 -8.28
C ARG A 163 41.74 -24.44 -8.53
N LYS A 164 41.11 -25.61 -8.58
CA LYS A 164 41.79 -26.88 -8.84
C LYS A 164 42.49 -26.85 -10.20
N VAL A 165 41.79 -26.41 -11.25
CA VAL A 165 42.34 -26.28 -12.61
C VAL A 165 43.58 -25.37 -12.61
N LEU A 166 43.45 -24.14 -12.10
CA LEU A 166 44.54 -23.17 -12.07
C LEU A 166 45.76 -23.65 -11.27
N THR A 167 45.53 -24.32 -10.13
CA THR A 167 46.61 -24.81 -9.27
C THR A 167 47.34 -26.00 -9.90
N ARG A 168 46.63 -26.85 -10.65
CA ARG A 168 47.21 -28.05 -11.27
C ARG A 168 48.15 -27.71 -12.41
N LEU A 169 47.74 -26.77 -13.28
CA LEU A 169 48.58 -26.26 -14.37
C LEU A 169 49.91 -25.69 -13.83
N HIS A 170 49.85 -24.91 -12.74
CA HIS A 170 51.06 -24.34 -12.13
C HIS A 170 51.99 -25.40 -11.51
N ARG A 171 51.44 -26.50 -11.00
CA ARG A 171 52.23 -27.59 -10.40
C ARG A 171 52.92 -28.48 -11.44
N ILE A 172 52.37 -28.59 -12.65
CA ILE A 172 52.90 -29.45 -13.70
C ILE A 172 53.96 -28.73 -14.53
N ALA A 173 53.91 -27.39 -14.63
CA ALA A 173 54.92 -26.59 -15.31
C ALA A 173 56.39 -26.98 -15.01
N PRO A 174 56.83 -27.13 -13.74
CA PRO A 174 58.21 -27.53 -13.45
C PRO A 174 58.55 -28.98 -13.82
N SER A 175 57.57 -29.89 -13.88
CA SER A 175 57.80 -31.31 -14.22
C SER A 175 57.88 -31.58 -15.72
N LEU A 176 57.66 -30.55 -16.56
CA LEU A 176 57.77 -30.61 -18.00
C LEU A 176 59.15 -30.12 -18.51
N VAL A 177 59.95 -29.50 -17.64
CA VAL A 177 61.26 -28.95 -18.01
C VAL A 177 62.26 -30.07 -18.30
N GLY A 178 62.81 -30.08 -19.51
CA GLY A 178 63.84 -31.04 -19.94
C GLY A 178 63.32 -32.32 -20.61
N HIS A 179 62.00 -32.47 -20.78
CA HIS A 179 61.42 -33.57 -21.56
C HIS A 179 61.32 -33.24 -23.05
N PRO A 180 61.37 -34.24 -23.94
CA PRO A 180 61.14 -34.05 -25.38
C PRO A 180 59.70 -33.60 -25.65
N VAL A 181 59.51 -32.85 -26.74
CA VAL A 181 58.23 -32.19 -27.10
C VAL A 181 57.05 -33.15 -27.11
N GLU A 182 57.25 -34.37 -27.64
CA GLU A 182 56.23 -35.41 -27.73
C GLU A 182 55.67 -35.82 -26.35
N VAL A 183 56.54 -35.89 -25.33
CA VAL A 183 56.16 -36.24 -23.95
C VAL A 183 55.47 -35.07 -23.26
N VAL A 184 55.87 -33.84 -23.59
CA VAL A 184 55.26 -32.62 -23.07
C VAL A 184 53.84 -32.46 -23.61
N GLU A 185 53.64 -32.65 -24.92
CA GLU A 185 52.32 -32.59 -25.54
C GLU A 185 51.38 -33.66 -24.98
N ALA A 186 51.85 -34.91 -24.84
CA ALA A 186 51.05 -35.99 -24.28
C ALA A 186 50.57 -35.69 -22.85
N ARG A 187 51.47 -35.17 -21.99
CA ARG A 187 51.12 -34.82 -20.60
C ARG A 187 50.20 -33.61 -20.50
N LEU A 188 50.40 -32.58 -21.33
CA LEU A 188 49.53 -31.42 -21.32
C LEU A 188 48.12 -31.77 -21.82
N LYS A 189 48.02 -32.64 -22.82
CA LYS A 189 46.75 -33.10 -23.38
C LYS A 189 45.96 -33.96 -22.38
N GLU A 190 46.63 -34.82 -21.63
CA GLU A 190 45.99 -35.60 -20.55
C GLU A 190 45.38 -34.69 -19.47
N GLU A 191 46.08 -33.60 -19.11
CA GLU A 191 45.56 -32.64 -18.14
C GLU A 191 44.45 -31.76 -18.71
N GLU A 192 44.54 -31.36 -19.98
CA GLU A 192 43.46 -30.68 -20.68
C GLU A 192 42.18 -31.52 -20.68
N ASP A 193 42.29 -32.80 -21.04
CA ASP A 193 41.16 -33.73 -21.05
C ASP A 193 40.54 -33.91 -19.66
N GLU A 194 41.36 -33.98 -18.60
CA GLU A 194 40.89 -34.04 -17.21
C GLU A 194 40.16 -32.76 -16.77
N VAL A 195 40.65 -31.59 -17.18
CA VAL A 195 40.01 -30.30 -16.92
C VAL A 195 38.67 -30.20 -17.66
N LEU A 196 38.65 -30.57 -18.93
CA LEU A 196 37.44 -30.56 -19.76
C LEU A 196 36.35 -31.49 -19.19
N LYS A 197 36.71 -32.70 -18.73
CA LYS A 197 35.76 -33.60 -18.04
C LYS A 197 35.16 -32.99 -16.78
N GLN A 198 35.97 -32.30 -15.97
CA GLN A 198 35.49 -31.64 -14.76
C GLN A 198 34.54 -30.48 -15.06
N LEU A 199 34.88 -29.65 -16.06
CA LEU A 199 34.00 -28.57 -16.51
C LEU A 199 32.68 -29.10 -17.08
N HIS A 200 32.73 -30.19 -17.85
CA HIS A 200 31.52 -30.81 -18.40
C HIS A 200 30.61 -31.35 -17.30
N THR A 201 31.18 -31.96 -16.25
CA THR A 201 30.42 -32.44 -15.09
C THR A 201 29.71 -31.29 -14.36
N ILE A 202 30.34 -30.12 -14.27
CA ILE A 202 29.75 -28.92 -13.65
C ILE A 202 28.63 -28.38 -14.53
N ASP A 203 28.83 -28.33 -15.84
CA ASP A 203 27.83 -27.89 -16.81
C ASP A 203 26.57 -28.78 -16.78
N GLU A 204 26.74 -30.10 -16.71
CA GLU A 204 25.60 -31.03 -16.58
C GLU A 204 24.82 -30.80 -15.27
N ARG A 205 25.51 -30.58 -14.15
CA ARG A 205 24.87 -30.28 -12.86
C ARG A 205 24.11 -28.95 -12.91
N LEU A 206 24.69 -27.92 -13.53
CA LEU A 206 24.03 -26.63 -13.73
C LEU A 206 22.79 -26.78 -14.62
N GLY A 207 22.86 -27.58 -15.68
CA GLY A 207 21.74 -27.88 -16.56
C GLY A 207 20.62 -28.67 -15.88
N GLN A 208 20.94 -29.62 -15.01
CA GLN A 208 19.96 -30.34 -14.19
C GLN A 208 19.26 -29.39 -13.21
N TRP A 209 20.02 -28.49 -12.58
CA TRP A 209 19.48 -27.48 -11.68
C TRP A 209 18.52 -26.52 -12.40
N GLN A 210 18.90 -25.97 -13.56
CA GLN A 210 18.02 -25.09 -14.35
C GLN A 210 16.67 -25.74 -14.72
N ARG A 211 16.67 -27.04 -15.02
CA ARG A 211 15.44 -27.80 -15.30
C ARG A 211 14.58 -27.95 -14.05
N SER A 212 15.21 -28.28 -12.90
CA SER A 212 14.50 -28.39 -11.62
C SER A 212 13.92 -27.07 -11.10
N SER A 213 14.50 -25.94 -11.50
CA SER A 213 13.98 -24.60 -11.17
C SER A 213 12.91 -24.09 -12.15
N SER A 214 12.71 -24.76 -13.29
CA SER A 214 11.75 -24.36 -14.34
C SER A 214 10.42 -25.13 -14.31
N ASP A 215 10.40 -26.36 -13.79
CA ASP A 215 9.19 -27.05 -13.31
C ASP A 215 8.74 -26.46 -11.97
#